data_AF-A0A3M1FY62-F1
#
_entry.id   AF-A0A3M1FY62-F1
#
_cell.length_a   1.000
_cell.length_b   1.000
_cell.length_c   1.000
_cell.angle_alpha   90.00
_cell.angle_beta   90.00
_cell.angle_gamma   90.00
#
_symmetry.space_group_name_H-M   'P 1'
#
loop_
_entity.id
_entity.type
_entity.pdbx_description
1 polymer ?
#
loop_
_entity_poly.entity_id
_entity_poly.type
_entity_poly.pdbx_seq_one_letter_code
_entity_poly.pdbx_strand_id
1 'polypeptide(L)'
;EEIEIEDYEDEVEVELHDGSKILLKKLDPSHDPTDRRAAFDVLDRAHREGKLLTGLFYVTEDEPDLNELLHTTETPLAYLPQEKLRPSRETLEKVVASM
;
A
#
# COMPACT_ATOMS: atom_id res chain seq x y z
N GLU A 1 4.18 -16.97 -22.11
CA GLU A 1 2.79 -16.74 -22.55
C GLU A 1 2.05 -16.21 -21.34
N GLU A 2 0.99 -15.40 -21.48
CA GLU A 2 0.22 -14.92 -20.33
C GLU A 2 -0.84 -15.96 -19.96
N ILE A 3 -1.12 -16.14 -18.66
CA ILE A 3 -2.19 -17.03 -18.19
C ILE A 3 -3.38 -16.15 -17.84
N GLU A 4 -4.43 -16.22 -18.67
CA GLU A 4 -5.71 -15.57 -18.41
C GLU A 4 -6.70 -16.60 -17.84
N ILE A 5 -7.45 -16.20 -16.82
CA ILE A 5 -8.51 -17.01 -16.22
C ILE A 5 -9.83 -16.24 -16.28
N GLU A 6 -10.92 -16.96 -16.53
CA GLU A 6 -12.27 -16.39 -16.41
C GLU A 6 -12.62 -16.16 -14.93
N ASP A 7 -13.66 -15.37 -14.68
CA ASP A 7 -14.16 -15.19 -13.32
C ASP A 7 -14.71 -16.52 -12.76
N TYR A 8 -14.46 -16.76 -11.48
CA TYR A 8 -14.80 -18.03 -10.80
C TYR A 8 -15.58 -17.75 -9.51
N GLU A 9 -16.47 -18.64 -9.10
CA GLU A 9 -17.35 -18.36 -7.95
C GLU A 9 -16.65 -18.50 -6.60
N ASP A 10 -15.95 -19.62 -6.37
CA ASP A 10 -15.28 -19.90 -5.08
C ASP A 10 -13.82 -20.31 -5.28
N GLU A 11 -13.55 -21.41 -5.98
CA GLU A 11 -12.20 -21.91 -6.22
C GLU A 11 -11.96 -22.27 -7.69
N VAL A 12 -10.73 -22.10 -8.19
CA VAL A 12 -10.32 -22.54 -9.53
C VAL A 12 -8.88 -23.05 -9.50
N GLU A 13 -8.65 -24.22 -10.12
CA GLU A 13 -7.31 -24.75 -10.33
C GLU A 13 -6.68 -24.10 -11.57
N VAL A 14 -5.45 -23.60 -11.43
CA VAL A 14 -4.69 -22.97 -12.50
C VAL A 14 -3.38 -23.73 -12.68
N GLU A 15 -3.12 -24.18 -13.90
CA GLU A 15 -1.85 -24.80 -14.29
C GLU A 15 -0.87 -23.71 -14.73
N LEU A 16 0.31 -23.69 -14.11
CA LEU A 16 1.39 -22.77 -14.42
C LEU A 16 2.25 -23.31 -15.59
N HIS A 17 3.09 -22.45 -16.17
CA HIS A 17 3.91 -22.80 -17.34
C HIS A 17 4.90 -23.96 -17.12
N ASP A 18 5.23 -24.26 -15.87
CA ASP A 18 6.10 -25.37 -15.48
C ASP A 18 5.33 -26.68 -15.22
N GLY A 19 4.01 -26.69 -15.42
CA GLY A 19 3.11 -27.81 -15.15
C GLY A 19 2.71 -27.95 -13.68
N SER A 20 3.16 -27.06 -12.80
CA SER A 20 2.66 -27.01 -11.42
C SER A 20 1.23 -26.47 -11.39
N LYS A 21 0.49 -26.79 -10.33
CA LYS A 21 -0.91 -26.42 -10.17
C LYS A 21 -1.09 -25.63 -8.88
N ILE A 22 -1.83 -24.53 -8.98
CA ILE A 22 -2.26 -23.73 -7.84
C ILE A 22 -3.78 -23.73 -7.76
N LEU A 23 -4.30 -23.67 -6.54
CA LEU A 23 -5.73 -23.55 -6.30
C LEU A 23 -6.02 -22.12 -5.83
N LEU A 24 -6.59 -21.30 -6.71
CA LEU A 24 -7.05 -19.98 -6.35
C LEU A 24 -8.37 -20.10 -5.58
N LYS A 25 -8.54 -19.31 -4.53
CA LYS A 25 -9.77 -19.25 -3.73
C LYS A 25 -10.18 -17.81 -3.48
N LYS A 26 -11.45 -17.45 -3.73
CA LYS A 26 -11.97 -16.14 -3.33
C LYS A 26 -12.10 -16.08 -1.82
N LEU A 27 -11.73 -14.92 -1.26
CA LEU A 27 -11.94 -14.64 0.15
C LEU A 27 -13.43 -14.69 0.49
N ASP A 28 -13.76 -15.21 1.67
CA ASP A 28 -15.14 -15.31 2.13
C ASP A 28 -15.78 -13.91 2.21
N PRO A 29 -17.00 -13.68 1.68
CA PRO A 29 -17.67 -12.39 1.72
C PRO A 29 -17.94 -11.85 3.13
N SER A 30 -17.90 -12.72 4.15
CA SER A 30 -18.05 -12.34 5.56
C SER A 30 -16.76 -11.90 6.24
N HIS A 31 -15.62 -11.96 5.53
CA HIS A 31 -14.33 -11.50 6.04
C HIS A 31 -14.36 -10.00 6.32
N ASP A 32 -14.06 -9.62 7.56
CA ASP A 32 -13.89 -8.23 7.96
C ASP A 32 -12.43 -7.80 7.67
N PRO A 33 -12.19 -6.93 6.66
CA PRO A 33 -10.84 -6.49 6.31
C PRO A 33 -10.27 -5.48 7.31
N THR A 34 -11.01 -5.06 8.34
CA THR A 34 -10.49 -4.14 9.38
C THR A 34 -9.87 -4.89 10.56
N ASP A 35 -10.11 -6.20 10.69
CA ASP A 35 -9.47 -7.04 11.70
C ASP A 35 -8.15 -7.64 11.18
N ARG A 36 -7.04 -7.07 11.66
CA ARG A 36 -5.70 -7.53 11.32
C ARG A 36 -5.46 -9.00 11.70
N ARG A 37 -6.02 -9.49 12.80
CA ARG A 37 -5.84 -10.89 13.23
C ARG A 37 -6.60 -11.83 12.30
N ALA A 38 -7.83 -11.48 11.94
CA ALA A 38 -8.62 -12.27 10.98
C ALA A 38 -7.89 -12.41 9.64
N ALA A 39 -7.24 -11.35 9.17
CA ALA A 39 -6.41 -11.38 7.95
C ALA A 39 -5.25 -12.38 8.03
N PHE A 40 -4.53 -12.42 9.16
CA PHE A 40 -3.46 -13.39 9.36
C PHE A 40 -4.00 -14.82 9.46
N ASP A 41 -5.08 -15.02 10.21
CA ASP A 41 -5.68 -16.35 10.43
C ASP A 41 -6.20 -16.96 9.12
N VAL A 42 -6.81 -16.16 8.25
CA VAL A 42 -7.32 -16.64 6.96
C VAL A 42 -6.20 -16.99 5.98
N LEU A 43 -5.12 -16.18 5.95
CA LEU A 43 -3.94 -16.45 5.13
C LEU A 43 -3.21 -17.72 5.59
N ASP A 44 -3.00 -17.88 6.90
CA ASP A 44 -2.35 -19.06 7.48
C ASP A 44 -3.18 -20.34 7.22
N ARG A 45 -4.50 -20.26 7.36
CA ARG A 45 -5.39 -21.39 7.03
C ARG A 45 -5.29 -21.78 5.57
N ALA A 46 -5.41 -20.82 4.65
CA ALA A 46 -5.32 -21.10 3.22
C ALA A 46 -3.95 -21.66 2.83
N HIS A 47 -2.87 -21.15 3.42
CA HIS A 47 -1.53 -21.68 3.20
C HIS A 47 -1.42 -23.15 3.61
N ARG A 48 -1.97 -23.54 4.76
CA ARG A 48 -2.01 -24.95 5.20
C ARG A 48 -2.86 -25.84 4.29
N GLU A 49 -3.91 -25.27 3.69
CA GLU A 49 -4.77 -25.96 2.73
C GLU A 49 -4.18 -26.02 1.31
N GLY A 50 -3.03 -25.36 1.07
CA GLY A 50 -2.42 -25.28 -0.28
C GLY A 50 -3.21 -24.38 -1.24
N LYS A 51 -3.98 -23.43 -0.70
CA LYS A 51 -4.82 -22.51 -1.46
C LYS A 51 -4.21 -21.11 -1.49
N LEU A 52 -4.32 -20.46 -2.64
CA LEU A 52 -3.93 -19.08 -2.83
C LEU A 52 -5.18 -18.19 -2.82
N LEU A 53 -5.35 -17.43 -1.75
CA LEU A 53 -6.51 -16.56 -1.62
C LEU A 53 -6.43 -15.34 -2.54
N THR A 54 -7.58 -14.83 -2.97
CA THR A 54 -7.73 -13.59 -3.73
C THR A 54 -8.79 -12.69 -3.09
N GLY A 55 -8.55 -11.37 -3.08
CA GLY A 55 -9.46 -10.37 -2.51
C GLY A 55 -8.77 -9.34 -1.60
N LEU A 56 -9.56 -8.64 -0.79
CA LEU A 56 -9.09 -7.65 0.18
C LEU A 56 -8.87 -8.29 1.55
N PHE A 57 -7.62 -8.51 1.94
CA PHE A 57 -7.29 -9.15 3.22
C PHE A 57 -7.36 -8.21 4.41
N TYR A 58 -6.80 -7.01 4.26
CA TYR A 58 -6.69 -6.05 5.34
C TYR A 58 -6.64 -4.61 4.80
N VAL A 59 -7.35 -3.72 5.47
CA VAL A 59 -7.30 -2.26 5.27
C VAL A 59 -7.39 -1.57 6.61
N THR A 60 -6.66 -0.47 6.75
CA THR A 60 -6.74 0.42 7.91
C THR A 60 -7.20 1.78 7.41
N GLU A 61 -8.24 2.34 8.04
CA GLU A 61 -8.85 3.61 7.60
C GLU A 61 -8.16 4.83 8.24
N ASP A 62 -7.46 4.64 9.35
CA ASP A 62 -7.01 5.72 10.23
C ASP A 62 -5.47 5.82 10.38
N GLU A 63 -4.68 5.06 9.59
CA GLU A 63 -3.22 5.20 9.66
C GLU A 63 -2.75 6.44 8.88
N PRO A 64 -1.93 7.30 9.52
CA PRO A 64 -1.38 8.45 8.83
C PRO A 64 -0.47 8.01 7.69
N ASP A 65 -0.52 8.75 6.60
CA ASP A 65 0.38 8.48 5.47
C ASP A 65 1.83 8.87 5.81
N LEU A 66 2.76 8.53 4.90
CA LEU A 66 4.18 8.83 5.11
C LEU A 66 4.46 10.35 5.24
N ASN A 67 3.70 11.19 4.54
CA ASN A 67 3.86 12.64 4.55
C ASN A 67 3.42 13.24 5.88
N GLU A 68 2.32 12.74 6.43
CA GLU A 68 1.80 13.11 7.74
C GLU A 68 2.77 12.69 8.85
N LEU A 69 3.29 11.45 8.79
CA LEU A 69 4.28 10.94 9.74
C LEU A 69 5.58 11.74 9.76
N LEU A 70 6.03 12.21 8.59
CA LEU A 70 7.24 13.00 8.44
C LEU A 70 7.02 14.51 8.65
N HIS A 71 5.78 14.93 8.95
CA HIS A 71 5.39 16.34 9.03
C HIS A 71 5.84 17.15 7.80
N THR A 72 5.77 16.53 6.62
CA THR A 72 6.12 17.21 5.39
C THR A 72 5.13 18.34 5.10
N THR A 73 5.62 19.36 4.42
CA THR A 73 4.78 20.48 4.00
C THR A 73 3.94 20.09 2.79
N GLU A 74 2.71 20.61 2.70
CA GLU A 74 1.80 20.37 1.56
C GLU A 74 2.41 20.73 0.21
N THR A 75 3.28 21.75 0.17
CA THR A 75 3.92 22.20 -1.07
C THR A 75 5.34 21.65 -1.19
N PRO A 76 5.63 20.79 -2.17
CA PRO A 76 6.99 20.37 -2.47
C PRO A 76 7.92 21.57 -2.74
N LEU A 77 9.17 21.46 -2.29
CA LEU A 77 10.22 22.47 -2.50
C LEU A 77 10.33 22.95 -3.96
N ALA A 78 10.16 22.03 -4.91
CA ALA A 78 10.24 22.32 -6.36
C ALA A 78 9.15 23.27 -6.87
N TYR A 79 8.03 23.40 -6.14
CA TYR A 79 6.90 24.27 -6.49
C TYR A 79 6.86 25.56 -5.66
N LEU A 80 7.80 25.75 -4.73
CA LEU A 80 7.88 26.99 -3.98
C LEU A 80 8.39 28.13 -4.89
N PRO A 81 7.77 29.31 -4.84
CA PRO A 81 8.25 30.47 -5.58
C PRO A 81 9.59 30.94 -5.02
N GLN A 82 10.40 31.58 -5.87
CA GLN A 82 11.78 31.96 -5.54
C GLN A 82 11.87 32.86 -4.29
N GLU A 83 10.87 33.71 -4.07
CA GLU A 83 10.78 34.63 -2.93
C GLU A 83 10.62 33.90 -1.58
N LYS A 84 10.13 32.65 -1.58
CA LYS A 84 10.05 31.80 -0.38
C LYS A 84 11.29 30.92 -0.19
N LEU A 85 12.03 30.66 -1.26
CA LEU A 85 13.24 29.82 -1.24
C LEU A 85 14.48 30.55 -0.72
N ARG A 86 14.47 31.89 -0.73
CA ARG A 86 15.58 32.71 -0.22
C ARG A 86 15.06 33.92 0.57
N PRO A 87 15.77 34.32 1.64
CA PRO A 87 15.46 35.57 2.34
C PRO A 87 15.69 36.78 1.43
N SER A 88 15.05 37.91 1.77
CA SER A 88 15.36 39.19 1.14
C SER A 88 16.81 39.60 1.45
N ARG A 89 17.37 40.49 0.61
CA ARG A 89 18.73 40.99 0.81
C ARG A 89 18.91 41.64 2.19
N GLU A 90 17.94 42.46 2.60
CA GLU A 90 17.95 43.11 3.91
C GLU A 90 17.94 42.09 5.06
N THR A 91 17.10 41.06 4.97
CA THR A 91 17.05 39.99 5.99
C THR A 91 18.35 39.19 6.02
N LEU A 92 18.93 38.90 4.85
CA LEU A 92 20.21 38.21 4.76
C LEU A 92 21.34 39.01 5.42
N GLU A 93 21.42 40.31 5.13
CA GLU A 93 22.43 41.21 5.73
C GLU A 93 22.28 41.27 7.26
N LYS A 94 21.05 41.29 7.80
CA LYS A 94 20.78 41.22 9.24
C LYS A 94 21.25 39.90 9.87
N VAL A 95 20.97 38.76 9.24
CA VAL A 95 21.38 37.44 9.75
C VAL A 95 22.90 37.32 9.77
N VAL A 96 23.58 37.70 8.68
CA VAL A 96 25.05 37.65 8.59
C VAL A 96 25.72 38.58 9.60
N ALA A 97 25.16 39.76 9.86
CA ALA A 97 25.69 40.68 10.86
C ALA A 97 25.44 40.21 12.31
N SER A 98 24.53 39.25 12.53
CA SER A 98 24.22 38.68 13.85
C SER A 98 24.99 37.40 14.18
N MET A 99 25.80 36.91 13.25
CA MET A 99 26.74 35.80 13.44
C MET A 99 28.14 36.33 13.80
#